data_AF-A0A552M2N5-F1
#
_entry.id   AF-A0A552M2N5-F1
#
_cell.length_a   1.000
_cell.length_b   1.000
_cell.length_c   1.000
_cell.angle_alpha   90.00
_cell.angle_beta   90.00
_cell.angle_gamma   90.00
#
_symmetry.space_group_name_H-M   'P 1'
#
loop_
_entity.id
_entity.type
_entity.pdbx_description
1 polymer ?
#
loop_
_entity_poly.entity_id
_entity_poly.type
_entity_poly.pdbx_seq_one_letter_code
_entity_poly.pdbx_strand_id
1 'polypeptide(L)'
;MTVVVNLVFFLSFGKYSLSDTTGQALGNNDVGRVLAIKCPDNSIVNLVTLDEQDNYGIIDIKFGCSGGQSTGWATGNPNRTRTYSASGGRFLSGFIVHGQDNYGVIDLQLISGQDTGGQIANNYNADRKVPIVCPGSQIIYGAIIYEQDNYGVIDIALLCRPLIPI
;
A
#
# COMPACT_ATOMS: atom_id res chain seq x y z
N MET A 1 20.01 30.49 4.97
CA MET A 1 19.93 29.04 4.71
C MET A 1 19.03 28.45 5.77
N THR A 2 17.78 28.19 5.42
CA THR A 2 16.79 27.62 6.36
C THR A 2 16.91 26.10 6.29
N VAL A 3 17.40 25.49 7.36
CA VAL A 3 17.42 24.02 7.50
C VAL A 3 15.99 23.61 7.86
N VAL A 4 15.31 22.91 6.95
CA VAL A 4 14.05 22.25 7.25
C VAL A 4 14.38 20.98 8.01
N VAL A 5 14.14 20.99 9.32
CA VAL A 5 14.25 19.80 10.16
C VAL A 5 13.03 18.92 9.87
N ASN A 6 13.25 17.80 9.17
CA ASN A 6 12.23 16.76 9.03
C ASN A 6 12.01 16.13 10.41
N LEU A 7 10.89 16.49 11.04
CA LEU A 7 10.46 15.95 12.32
C LEU A 7 9.90 14.55 12.08
N VAL A 8 10.72 13.53 12.32
CA VAL A 8 10.28 12.12 12.33
C VAL A 8 9.50 11.91 13.63
N PHE A 9 8.17 11.85 13.55
CA PHE A 9 7.32 11.47 14.68
C PHE A 9 7.42 9.96 14.90
N PHE A 10 8.07 9.55 15.99
CA PHE A 10 7.96 8.20 16.54
C PHE A 10 6.68 8.13 17.35
N LEU A 11 5.60 7.61 16.76
CA LEU A 11 4.52 7.04 17.55
C LEU A 11 4.91 5.58 17.83
N SER A 12 4.76 5.11 19.07
CA SER A 12 4.92 3.70 19.39
C SER A 12 3.53 3.12 19.61
N PHE A 13 3.03 2.35 18.66
CA PHE A 13 1.76 1.63 18.80
C PHE A 13 2.05 0.17 19.12
N GLY A 14 1.31 -0.38 20.10
CA GLY A 14 1.56 -1.69 20.70
C GLY A 14 1.98 -2.78 19.70
N LYS A 15 3.04 -3.49 20.06
CA LYS A 15 3.68 -4.63 19.36
C LYS A 15 4.38 -4.35 18.02
N TYR A 16 4.33 -3.15 17.45
CA TYR A 16 5.08 -2.84 16.23
C TYR A 16 6.05 -1.68 16.49
N SER A 17 7.34 -2.00 16.58
CA SER A 17 8.42 -1.00 16.58
C SER A 17 8.42 -0.32 15.21
N LEU A 18 8.04 0.95 15.16
CA LEU A 18 7.94 1.78 13.96
C LEU A 18 9.34 2.26 13.48
N SER A 19 10.28 1.33 13.29
CA SER A 19 11.55 1.61 12.58
C SER A 19 11.43 1.50 11.06
N ASP A 20 10.31 0.98 10.54
CA ASP A 20 10.19 0.45 9.17
C ASP A 20 9.14 1.15 8.31
N THR A 21 8.60 2.31 8.71
CA THR A 21 7.51 2.97 7.98
C THR A 21 8.01 4.14 7.16
N THR A 22 7.96 4.00 5.84
CA THR A 22 7.88 5.16 4.95
C THR A 22 6.44 5.58 4.80
N GLY A 23 6.14 6.84 5.15
CA GLY A 23 4.96 7.65 4.87
C GLY A 23 3.59 6.96 4.77
N GLN A 24 2.63 7.36 5.61
CA GLN A 24 1.20 7.18 5.30
C GLN A 24 0.85 7.97 4.02
N ALA A 25 0.02 7.43 3.14
CA ALA A 25 -0.28 8.04 1.85
C ALA A 25 -1.32 9.16 1.93
N LEU A 26 -2.39 8.99 2.70
CA LEU A 26 -3.53 9.91 2.69
C LEU A 26 -3.71 10.68 4.00
N GLY A 27 -2.88 10.38 5.00
CA GLY A 27 -2.59 11.22 6.16
C GLY A 27 -3.69 11.17 7.22
N ASN A 28 -3.34 10.64 8.40
CA ASN A 28 -4.02 10.84 9.68
C ASN A 28 -5.52 10.49 9.74
N ASN A 29 -6.07 9.67 8.84
CA ASN A 29 -7.36 9.02 9.10
C ASN A 29 -7.14 7.70 9.86
N ASP A 30 -6.67 7.82 11.10
CA ASP A 30 -6.47 6.69 12.02
C ASP A 30 -7.80 6.17 12.62
N VAL A 31 -8.95 6.61 12.11
CA VAL A 31 -10.28 6.12 12.54
C VAL A 31 -10.52 4.70 12.03
N GLY A 32 -9.78 4.27 11.01
CA GLY A 32 -9.92 2.95 10.41
C GLY A 32 -9.32 1.80 11.22
N ARG A 33 -9.82 0.59 10.96
CA ARG A 33 -9.22 -0.67 11.41
C ARG A 33 -7.86 -0.83 10.72
N VAL A 34 -6.82 -1.03 11.53
CA VAL A 34 -5.43 -1.19 11.06
C VAL A 34 -5.12 -2.67 10.84
N LEU A 35 -4.70 -3.03 9.63
CA LEU A 35 -4.45 -4.41 9.21
C LEU A 35 -3.08 -4.53 8.58
N ALA A 36 -2.24 -5.45 9.08
CA ALA A 36 -0.90 -5.67 8.53
C ALA A 36 -0.87 -6.94 7.67
N ILE A 37 -0.46 -6.80 6.41
CA ILE A 37 -0.20 -7.92 5.51
C ILE A 37 1.28 -7.93 5.12
N LYS A 38 1.92 -9.11 5.21
CA LYS A 38 3.36 -9.27 4.98
C LYS A 38 3.61 -10.54 4.20
N CYS A 39 4.52 -10.45 3.24
CA CYS A 39 5.11 -11.65 2.66
C CYS A 39 5.95 -12.39 3.72
N PRO A 40 6.12 -13.72 3.57
CA PRO A 40 7.01 -14.49 4.44
C PRO A 40 8.43 -13.93 4.49
N ASP A 41 9.18 -14.31 5.53
CA ASP A 41 10.58 -13.93 5.69
C ASP A 41 11.38 -14.24 4.42
N ASN A 42 12.25 -13.32 4.03
CA ASN A 42 13.04 -13.35 2.79
C ASN A 42 12.25 -13.33 1.46
N SER A 43 10.91 -13.19 1.49
CA SER A 43 10.09 -12.96 0.29
C SER A 43 9.57 -11.52 0.18
N ILE A 44 9.42 -11.04 -1.06
CA ILE A 44 9.11 -9.65 -1.39
C ILE A 44 7.80 -9.59 -2.16
N VAL A 45 7.12 -8.44 -2.15
CA VAL A 45 5.92 -8.26 -2.96
C VAL A 45 6.32 -8.16 -4.43
N ASN A 46 5.73 -8.99 -5.29
CA ASN A 46 5.93 -8.93 -6.75
C ASN A 46 4.62 -8.80 -7.53
N LEU A 47 3.48 -9.07 -6.90
CA LEU A 47 2.15 -8.93 -7.46
C LEU A 47 1.26 -8.20 -6.45
N VAL A 48 0.50 -7.23 -6.92
CA VAL A 48 -0.53 -6.55 -6.14
C VAL A 48 -1.87 -6.91 -6.74
N THR A 49 -2.79 -7.38 -5.90
CA THR A 49 -4.17 -7.68 -6.26
C THR A 49 -5.11 -6.79 -5.45
N LEU A 50 -6.07 -6.16 -6.12
CA LEU A 50 -7.06 -5.27 -5.52
C LEU A 50 -8.45 -5.83 -5.77
N ASP A 51 -9.32 -5.79 -4.76
CA ASP A 51 -10.75 -5.96 -4.94
C ASP A 51 -11.43 -4.59 -4.85
N GLU A 52 -12.27 -4.29 -5.83
CA GLU A 52 -13.08 -3.08 -5.93
C GLU A 52 -14.55 -3.44 -5.72
N GLN A 53 -15.29 -2.51 -5.12
CA GLN A 53 -16.76 -2.51 -5.12
C GLN A 53 -17.29 -1.26 -5.81
N ASP A 54 -18.29 -1.47 -6.68
CA ASP A 54 -18.96 -0.41 -7.42
C ASP A 54 -19.50 0.67 -6.47
N ASN A 55 -19.08 1.93 -6.69
CA ASN A 55 -19.43 3.10 -5.86
C ASN A 55 -18.84 3.11 -4.44
N TYR A 56 -17.78 2.35 -4.17
CA TYR A 56 -17.06 2.40 -2.89
C TYR A 56 -15.55 2.56 -3.08
N GLY A 57 -14.99 2.03 -4.18
CA GLY A 57 -13.54 2.06 -4.43
C GLY A 57 -12.89 0.73 -4.06
N ILE A 58 -11.60 0.76 -3.71
CA ILE A 58 -10.85 -0.44 -3.32
C ILE A 58 -11.28 -0.86 -1.91
N ILE A 59 -11.80 -2.07 -1.80
CA ILE A 59 -12.30 -2.63 -0.54
C ILE A 59 -11.34 -3.65 0.08
N ASP A 60 -10.43 -4.22 -0.69
CA ASP A 60 -9.48 -5.21 -0.20
C ASP A 60 -8.19 -5.25 -1.04
N ILE A 61 -7.10 -5.69 -0.41
CA ILE A 61 -5.76 -5.76 -0.98
C ILE A 61 -5.11 -7.08 -0.59
N LYS A 62 -4.42 -7.70 -1.55
CA LYS A 62 -3.60 -8.88 -1.34
C LYS A 62 -2.30 -8.77 -2.11
N PHE A 63 -1.22 -9.33 -1.56
CA PHE A 63 0.07 -9.41 -2.22
C PHE A 63 0.41 -10.84 -2.62
N GLY A 64 0.90 -10.99 -3.86
CA GLY A 64 1.70 -12.15 -4.26
C GLY A 64 3.16 -11.90 -3.91
N CYS A 65 3.81 -12.97 -3.46
CA CYS A 65 5.16 -12.94 -2.93
C CYS A 65 6.13 -13.68 -3.85
N SER A 66 7.39 -13.23 -3.89
CA SER A 66 8.44 -13.82 -4.74
C SER A 66 8.69 -15.32 -4.54
N GLY A 67 8.34 -15.88 -3.39
CA GLY A 67 8.43 -17.32 -3.10
C GLY A 67 7.26 -18.17 -3.63
N GLY A 68 6.30 -17.56 -4.34
CA GLY A 68 5.11 -18.22 -4.88
C GLY A 68 3.92 -18.24 -3.92
N GLN A 69 4.10 -17.82 -2.66
CA GLN A 69 3.00 -17.64 -1.71
C GLN A 69 2.24 -16.35 -1.98
N SER A 70 1.07 -16.20 -1.37
CA SER A 70 0.35 -14.92 -1.29
C SER A 70 0.01 -14.64 0.17
N THR A 71 -0.18 -13.36 0.49
CA THR A 71 -0.81 -12.98 1.75
C THR A 71 -2.27 -13.40 1.76
N GLY A 72 -2.88 -13.37 2.94
CA GLY A 72 -4.34 -13.25 3.01
C GLY A 72 -4.80 -11.91 2.43
N TRP A 73 -6.09 -11.83 2.14
CA TRP A 73 -6.77 -10.55 1.93
C TRP A 73 -6.72 -9.73 3.21
N ALA A 74 -6.41 -8.43 3.10
CA ALA A 74 -6.20 -7.56 4.23
C ALA A 74 -7.48 -7.35 5.04
N THR A 75 -8.59 -7.00 4.36
CA THR A 75 -9.86 -6.62 5.02
C THR A 75 -10.80 -7.81 5.15
N GLY A 76 -10.73 -8.77 4.21
CA GLY A 76 -11.64 -9.90 4.11
C GLY A 76 -13.04 -9.51 3.65
N ASN A 77 -13.20 -8.34 3.02
CA ASN A 77 -14.50 -7.84 2.60
C ASN A 77 -15.03 -8.65 1.40
N PRO A 78 -16.18 -9.36 1.53
CA PRO A 78 -16.65 -10.26 0.49
C PRO A 78 -17.40 -9.55 -0.66
N ASN A 79 -17.68 -8.24 -0.53
CA ASN A 79 -18.60 -7.51 -1.42
C ASN A 79 -17.96 -7.04 -2.74
N ARG A 80 -16.86 -7.66 -3.17
CA ARG A 80 -16.16 -7.30 -4.41
C ARG A 80 -17.08 -7.45 -5.62
N THR A 81 -17.05 -6.47 -6.50
CA THR A 81 -17.64 -6.56 -7.85
C THR A 81 -16.57 -6.84 -8.89
N ARG A 82 -15.32 -6.42 -8.65
CA ARG A 82 -14.21 -6.56 -9.60
C ARG A 82 -12.90 -6.86 -8.87
N THR A 83 -12.00 -7.55 -9.56
CA THR A 83 -10.66 -7.87 -9.08
C THR A 83 -9.63 -7.46 -10.13
N TYR A 84 -8.60 -6.75 -9.70
CA TYR A 84 -7.52 -6.26 -10.54
C TYR A 84 -6.18 -6.79 -10.05
N SER A 85 -5.21 -6.91 -10.95
CA SER A 85 -3.86 -7.31 -10.56
C SER A 85 -2.79 -6.70 -11.45
N ALA A 86 -1.67 -6.33 -10.86
CA ALA A 86 -0.49 -5.88 -11.58
C ALA A 86 0.78 -6.40 -10.94
N SER A 87 1.74 -6.76 -11.78
CA SER A 87 3.07 -7.19 -11.35
C SER A 87 3.99 -5.98 -11.25
N GLY A 88 4.63 -5.83 -10.09
CA GLY A 88 5.71 -4.87 -9.87
C GLY A 88 7.09 -5.45 -10.15
N GLY A 89 7.17 -6.74 -10.46
CA GLY A 89 8.44 -7.45 -10.65
C GLY A 89 9.30 -7.47 -9.36
N ARG A 90 10.62 -7.56 -9.53
CA ARG A 90 11.57 -7.72 -8.41
C ARG A 90 11.93 -6.42 -7.68
N PHE A 91 11.54 -5.27 -8.23
CA PHE A 91 11.99 -3.96 -7.79
C PHE A 91 10.83 -3.06 -7.35
N LEU A 92 9.68 -3.64 -7.02
CA LEU A 92 8.54 -2.90 -6.52
C LEU A 92 8.95 -2.14 -5.24
N SER A 93 9.00 -0.82 -5.35
CA SER A 93 9.55 0.09 -4.34
C SER A 93 8.52 1.10 -3.83
N GLY A 94 7.37 1.24 -4.48
CA GLY A 94 6.34 2.14 -4.01
C GLY A 94 5.02 2.02 -4.76
N PHE A 95 4.07 2.85 -4.34
CA PHE A 95 2.81 3.08 -5.02
C PHE A 95 2.59 4.58 -5.21
N ILE A 96 1.92 4.97 -6.29
CA ILE A 96 1.13 6.20 -6.29
C ILE A 96 -0.28 5.78 -5.88
N VAL A 97 -0.74 6.30 -4.75
CA VAL A 97 -2.08 6.03 -4.20
C VAL A 97 -3.05 7.06 -4.74
N HIS A 98 -4.12 6.59 -5.37
CA HIS A 98 -5.18 7.43 -5.92
C HIS A 98 -6.35 7.44 -4.96
N GLY A 99 -6.60 8.59 -4.34
CA GLY A 99 -7.70 8.80 -3.40
C GLY A 99 -8.81 9.66 -4.00
N GLN A 100 -10.04 9.40 -3.59
CA GLN A 100 -11.21 10.21 -3.92
C GLN A 100 -12.00 10.53 -2.64
N ASP A 101 -12.49 11.77 -2.53
CA ASP A 101 -13.25 12.21 -1.37
C ASP A 101 -14.54 11.38 -1.22
N ASN A 102 -14.81 10.88 -0.01
CA ASN A 102 -15.92 9.98 0.35
C ASN A 102 -15.83 8.53 -0.15
N TYR A 103 -14.74 8.13 -0.82
CA TYR A 103 -14.53 6.74 -1.27
C TYR A 103 -13.26 6.12 -0.69
N GLY A 104 -12.25 6.94 -0.36
CA GLY A 104 -10.95 6.43 0.09
C GLY A 104 -10.04 6.13 -1.11
N VAL A 105 -9.29 5.03 -1.06
CA VAL A 105 -8.42 4.58 -2.14
C VAL A 105 -9.27 3.99 -3.26
N ILE A 106 -9.12 4.53 -4.47
CA ILE A 106 -9.85 4.08 -5.65
C ILE A 106 -8.94 3.43 -6.70
N ASP A 107 -7.63 3.64 -6.61
CA ASP A 107 -6.64 2.99 -7.47
C ASP A 107 -5.25 3.01 -6.85
N LEU A 108 -4.37 2.14 -7.34
CA LEU A 108 -2.94 2.18 -7.13
C LEU A 108 -2.23 2.17 -8.47
N GLN A 109 -1.10 2.86 -8.53
CA GLN A 109 -0.16 2.77 -9.64
C GLN A 109 1.19 2.33 -9.08
N LEU A 110 1.78 1.28 -9.67
CA LEU A 110 3.01 0.68 -9.14
C LEU A 110 4.24 1.55 -9.45
N ILE A 111 5.16 1.64 -8.51
CA ILE A 111 6.50 2.21 -8.71
C ILE A 111 7.51 1.07 -8.57
N SER A 112 8.24 0.78 -9.64
CA SER A 112 9.22 -0.30 -9.71
C SER A 112 10.58 0.24 -10.15
N GLY A 113 11.52 0.35 -9.22
CA GLY A 113 12.81 0.98 -9.48
C GLY A 113 12.65 2.47 -9.82
N GLN A 114 12.97 2.86 -11.04
CA GLN A 114 12.77 4.23 -11.56
C GLN A 114 11.50 4.36 -12.43
N ASP A 115 10.82 3.25 -12.70
CA ASP A 115 9.68 3.21 -13.59
C ASP A 115 8.38 3.29 -12.81
N THR A 116 7.39 3.95 -13.41
CA THR A 116 6.01 3.95 -12.92
C THR A 116 5.16 3.14 -13.89
N GLY A 117 4.45 2.14 -13.38
CA GLY A 117 3.53 1.32 -14.16
C GLY A 117 2.23 2.05 -14.52
N GLY A 118 1.27 1.34 -15.11
CA GLY A 118 -0.10 1.84 -15.25
C GLY A 118 -0.89 1.77 -13.95
N GLN A 119 -2.04 2.45 -13.92
CA GLN A 119 -3.07 2.25 -12.90
C GLN A 119 -3.57 0.79 -12.91
N ILE A 120 -3.84 0.23 -11.75
CA ILE A 120 -4.27 -1.17 -11.61
C ILE A 120 -5.77 -1.30 -11.90
N ALA A 121 -6.59 -0.46 -11.26
CA ALA A 121 -8.05 -0.46 -11.41
C ALA A 121 -8.53 0.37 -12.61
N ASN A 122 -7.68 1.24 -13.16
CA ASN A 122 -7.99 2.20 -14.23
C ASN A 122 -9.08 3.19 -13.83
N ASN A 123 -9.09 3.61 -12.56
CA ASN A 123 -10.00 4.62 -12.05
C ASN A 123 -9.32 5.99 -12.03
N TYR A 124 -9.68 6.81 -13.02
CA TYR A 124 -9.08 8.12 -13.25
C TYR A 124 -9.74 9.27 -12.50
N ASN A 125 -10.74 8.99 -11.64
CA ASN A 125 -11.53 10.00 -10.92
C ASN A 125 -10.88 10.54 -9.64
N ALA A 126 -9.57 10.33 -9.47
CA ALA A 126 -8.87 10.66 -8.23
C ALA A 126 -8.72 12.17 -8.01
N ASP A 127 -9.22 12.65 -6.86
CA ASP A 127 -9.01 14.02 -6.37
C ASP A 127 -7.60 14.19 -5.79
N ARG A 128 -7.00 13.11 -5.32
CA ARG A 128 -5.68 13.09 -4.68
C ARG A 128 -4.81 11.98 -5.25
N LYS A 129 -3.53 12.28 -5.48
CA LYS A 129 -2.53 11.32 -5.93
C LYS A 129 -1.29 11.48 -5.07
N VAL A 130 -0.97 10.47 -4.27
CA VAL A 130 0.15 10.55 -3.32
C VAL A 130 1.15 9.43 -3.55
N PRO A 131 2.40 9.75 -3.91
CA PRO A 131 3.46 8.75 -3.99
C PRO A 131 3.90 8.34 -2.57
N ILE A 132 3.86 7.04 -2.29
CA ILE A 132 4.51 6.41 -1.13
C ILE A 132 5.61 5.49 -1.64
N VAL A 133 6.85 5.74 -1.23
CA VAL A 133 8.03 5.05 -1.75
C VAL A 133 8.90 4.61 -0.59
N CYS A 134 9.37 3.37 -0.66
CA CYS A 134 10.37 2.84 0.25
C CYS A 134 11.65 3.69 0.23
N PRO A 135 12.37 3.80 1.36
CA PRO A 135 13.49 4.71 1.45
C PRO A 135 14.73 4.08 0.79
N GLY A 136 15.46 4.88 0.01
CA GLY A 136 16.67 4.41 -0.68
C GLY A 136 16.36 3.29 -1.68
N SER A 137 17.20 2.24 -1.70
CA SER A 137 17.04 1.08 -2.59
C SER A 137 16.24 -0.07 -1.96
N GLN A 138 15.41 0.24 -0.95
CA GLN A 138 14.55 -0.74 -0.32
C GLN A 138 13.35 -1.09 -1.21
N ILE A 139 12.74 -2.22 -0.90
CA ILE A 139 11.61 -2.78 -1.63
C ILE A 139 10.49 -3.16 -0.67
N ILE A 140 9.28 -3.29 -1.21
CA ILE A 140 8.09 -3.62 -0.44
C ILE A 140 8.12 -5.10 -0.06
N TYR A 141 7.96 -5.40 1.23
CA TYR A 141 7.70 -6.77 1.72
C TYR A 141 6.33 -6.91 2.40
N GLY A 142 5.62 -5.80 2.61
CA GLY A 142 4.28 -5.79 3.17
C GLY A 142 3.70 -4.38 3.21
N ALA A 143 2.53 -4.25 3.82
CA ALA A 143 1.87 -2.98 4.03
C ALA A 143 1.03 -3.00 5.30
N ILE A 144 0.77 -1.79 5.81
CA ILE A 144 -0.27 -1.50 6.79
C ILE A 144 -1.43 -0.88 6.02
N ILE A 145 -2.59 -1.51 6.11
CA ILE A 145 -3.82 -1.10 5.45
C ILE A 145 -4.74 -0.47 6.50
N TYR A 146 -5.27 0.70 6.18
CA TYR A 146 -6.28 1.37 6.98
C TYR A 146 -7.61 1.21 6.26
N GLU A 147 -8.58 0.61 6.94
CA GLU A 147 -9.91 0.34 6.41
C GLU A 147 -10.96 1.05 7.27
N GLN A 148 -11.98 1.62 6.65
CA GLN A 148 -13.14 2.15 7.35
C GLN A 148 -14.42 1.47 6.88
N ASP A 149 -15.28 1.12 7.84
CA ASP A 149 -16.61 0.57 7.58
C ASP A 149 -17.40 1.48 6.62
N ASN A 150 -17.94 0.89 5.55
CA ASN A 150 -18.69 1.56 4.47
C ASN A 150 -17.86 2.43 3.51
N TYR A 151 -16.53 2.46 3.62
CA TYR A 151 -15.66 3.16 2.66
C TYR A 151 -14.67 2.20 1.99
N GLY A 152 -14.21 1.16 2.70
CA GLY A 152 -13.18 0.25 2.21
C GLY A 152 -11.79 0.72 2.65
N VAL A 153 -10.79 0.57 1.79
CA VAL A 153 -9.42 0.98 2.09
C VAL A 153 -9.31 2.49 1.99
N ILE A 154 -8.92 3.15 3.08
CA ILE A 154 -8.83 4.60 3.18
C ILE A 154 -7.39 5.12 3.21
N ASP A 155 -6.42 4.29 3.57
CA ASP A 155 -5.00 4.64 3.55
C ASP A 155 -4.11 3.38 3.50
N ILE A 156 -2.87 3.57 3.08
CA ILE A 156 -1.84 2.53 2.96
C ILE A 156 -0.51 3.12 3.44
N ALA A 157 0.20 2.36 4.28
CA ALA A 157 1.60 2.59 4.58
C ALA A 157 2.44 1.37 4.17
N LEU A 158 3.65 1.61 3.69
CA LEU A 158 4.53 0.53 3.21
C LEU A 158 5.41 -0.02 4.32
N LEU A 159 5.62 -1.32 4.27
CA LEU A 159 6.66 -2.01 5.03
C LEU A 159 7.79 -2.33 4.07
N CYS A 160 8.94 -1.71 4.34
CA CYS A 160 10.09 -1.70 3.45
C CYS A 160 11.28 -2.43 4.08
N ARG A 161 12.08 -3.07 3.23
CA ARG A 161 13.34 -3.66 3.65
C ARG A 161 14.38 -3.63 2.53
N PRO A 162 15.67 -3.76 2.84
CA PRO A 162 16.70 -3.89 1.82
C PRO A 162 16.43 -5.09 0.89
N LEU A 163 16.74 -4.92 -0.40
CA LEU A 163 16.78 -6.03 -1.33
C LEU A 163 17.93 -6.96 -0.91
N ILE A 164 17.60 -8.18 -0.49
CA ILE A 164 18.60 -9.21 -0.22
C ILE A 164 19.02 -9.79 -1.59
N PRO A 165 20.32 -9.74 -1.95
CA PRO A 165 20.81 -10.39 -3.15
C PRO A 165 20.48 -11.90 -3.09
N ILE A 166 19.82 -12.40 -4.13
CA ILE A 166 19.54 -13.83 -4.33
C ILE A 166 20.78 -14.52 -4.90
#